data_AF-A0A8B3JDV6-F1
#
_entry.id   AF-A0A8B3JDV6-F1
#
_cell.length_a   1.000
_cell.length_b   1.000
_cell.length_c   1.000
_cell.angle_alpha   90.00
_cell.angle_beta   90.00
_cell.angle_gamma   90.00
#
_symmetry.space_group_name_H-M   'P 1'
#
loop_
_entity.id
_entity.type
_entity.pdbx_description
1 polymer ?
#
loop_
_entity_poly.entity_id
_entity_poly.type
_entity_poly.pdbx_seq_one_letter_code
_entity_poly.pdbx_strand_id
1 'polypeptide(L)'
;MKISQLAMDRLNKINWFVNLGMATTLPGVIQTKSLSLFIKGLKSDEWESATLEAGNEITGFLAKKHTSKYQYWNSLVKDAKKVVENDIIPKITFPESEIVTMTESLKWDLMNFLLEDAYSSLLQEPFFFDGLISVYEAGHMPCGWSGTWPAGKLVIY
;
A
#
# COMPACT_ATOMS: atom_id res chain seq x y z
N MET A 1 -9.54 10.99 -15.35
CA MET A 1 -8.74 9.90 -14.76
C MET A 1 -9.70 8.81 -14.32
N LYS A 2 -9.30 7.53 -14.29
CA LYS A 2 -10.16 6.43 -13.84
C LYS A 2 -9.31 5.33 -13.20
N ILE A 3 -9.93 4.51 -12.34
CA ILE A 3 -9.29 3.30 -11.80
C ILE A 3 -9.08 2.31 -12.95
N SER A 4 -7.88 1.74 -13.03
CA SER A 4 -7.49 0.78 -14.06
C SER A 4 -8.11 -0.60 -13.81
N GLN A 5 -8.68 -1.21 -14.86
CA GLN A 5 -9.12 -2.60 -14.78
C GLN A 5 -7.93 -3.54 -14.51
N LEU A 6 -6.76 -3.25 -15.08
CA LEU A 6 -5.56 -4.06 -14.87
C LEU A 6 -5.10 -4.03 -13.40
N ALA A 7 -5.15 -2.86 -12.76
CA ALA A 7 -4.83 -2.74 -11.34
C ALA A 7 -5.82 -3.51 -10.48
N MET A 8 -7.12 -3.44 -10.78
CA MET A 8 -8.14 -4.23 -10.08
C MET A 8 -7.95 -5.73 -10.29
N ASP A 9 -7.66 -6.16 -11.53
CA ASP A 9 -7.41 -7.57 -11.84
C ASP A 9 -6.16 -8.10 -11.12
N ARG A 10 -5.13 -7.25 -10.94
CA ARG A 10 -3.94 -7.56 -10.14
C ARG A 10 -4.32 -7.81 -8.68
N LEU A 11 -5.05 -6.90 -8.05
CA LEU A 11 -5.49 -7.06 -6.65
C LEU A 11 -6.35 -8.32 -6.45
N ASN A 12 -7.23 -8.65 -7.40
CA ASN A 12 -8.09 -9.84 -7.31
C ASN A 12 -7.33 -11.17 -7.45
N LYS A 13 -6.09 -11.15 -7.96
CA LYS A 13 -5.25 -12.36 -8.12
C LYS A 13 -4.33 -12.63 -6.94
N ILE A 14 -4.26 -11.71 -5.97
CA ILE A 14 -3.36 -11.84 -4.83
C ILE A 14 -3.85 -12.98 -3.93
N ASN A 15 -2.94 -13.91 -3.62
CA ASN A 15 -3.13 -14.92 -2.59
C ASN A 15 -2.75 -14.32 -1.23
N TRP A 16 -3.68 -13.55 -0.66
CA TRP A 16 -3.43 -12.74 0.54
C TRP A 16 -2.85 -13.56 1.70
N PHE A 17 -1.76 -13.04 2.27
CA PHE A 17 -1.15 -13.52 3.52
C PHE A 17 -0.70 -15.00 3.53
N VAL A 18 -0.57 -15.66 2.36
CA VAL A 18 -0.18 -17.07 2.27
C VAL A 18 1.22 -17.35 2.85
N ASN A 19 2.08 -16.33 2.93
CA ASN A 19 3.44 -16.41 3.47
C ASN A 19 3.65 -15.49 4.67
N LEU A 20 2.58 -15.06 5.36
CA LEU A 20 2.70 -14.15 6.50
C LEU A 20 3.58 -14.76 7.61
N GLY A 21 4.68 -14.08 7.96
CA GLY A 21 5.66 -14.55 8.94
C GLY A 21 6.61 -15.65 8.45
N MET A 22 6.50 -16.08 7.19
CA MET A 22 7.41 -17.05 6.56
C MET A 22 8.63 -16.33 5.99
N ALA A 23 9.80 -16.98 5.93
CA ALA A 23 11.00 -16.36 5.38
C ALA A 23 10.79 -15.83 3.94
N THR A 24 11.21 -14.59 3.68
CA THR A 24 11.08 -13.94 2.38
C THR A 24 12.37 -13.99 1.57
N THR A 25 12.24 -13.97 0.24
CA THR A 25 13.35 -13.75 -0.70
C THR A 25 13.25 -12.40 -1.41
N LEU A 26 12.29 -11.55 -1.00
CA LEU A 26 12.12 -10.23 -1.60
C LEU A 26 13.40 -9.38 -1.38
N PRO A 27 13.99 -8.81 -2.44
CA PRO A 27 15.16 -7.97 -2.30
C PRO A 27 14.79 -6.62 -1.69
N GLY A 28 15.72 -6.00 -0.97
CA GLY A 28 15.58 -4.61 -0.50
C GLY A 28 14.66 -4.38 0.71
N VAL A 29 14.02 -5.43 1.23
CA VAL A 29 13.18 -5.35 2.45
C VAL A 29 13.92 -5.82 3.70
N ILE A 30 13.45 -5.38 4.86
CA ILE A 30 13.82 -5.94 6.16
C ILE A 30 12.67 -6.81 6.65
N GLN A 31 12.94 -8.07 6.91
CA GLN A 31 11.91 -8.95 7.48
C GLN A 31 11.96 -8.95 9.01
N THR A 32 10.81 -8.69 9.64
CA THR A 32 10.65 -8.88 11.08
C THR A 32 10.46 -10.36 11.43
N LYS A 33 11.04 -10.79 12.55
CA LYS A 33 11.10 -12.21 12.96
C LYS A 33 10.04 -12.62 13.99
N SER A 34 9.20 -11.70 14.43
CA SER A 34 8.18 -11.99 15.43
C SER A 34 6.88 -11.22 15.20
N LEU A 35 5.77 -11.87 15.57
CA LEU A 35 4.44 -11.26 15.57
C LEU A 35 4.42 -9.98 16.42
N SER A 36 5.11 -9.95 17.56
CA SER A 36 5.17 -8.76 18.42
C SER A 36 5.80 -7.54 17.73
N LEU A 37 6.87 -7.74 16.97
CA LEU A 37 7.52 -6.67 16.22
C LEU A 37 6.71 -6.25 14.99
N PHE A 38 6.05 -7.21 14.33
CA PHE A 38 5.08 -6.93 13.27
C PHE A 38 3.96 -6.01 13.75
N ILE A 39 3.31 -6.35 14.86
CA ILE A 39 2.22 -5.55 15.43
C ILE A 39 2.71 -4.17 15.86
N LYS A 40 3.90 -4.11 16.49
CA LYS A 40 4.52 -2.83 16.86
C LYS A 40 4.77 -1.96 15.63
N GLY A 41 5.27 -2.55 14.55
CA GLY A 41 5.55 -1.86 13.30
C GLY A 41 4.28 -1.32 12.64
N LEU A 42 3.23 -2.13 12.54
CA LEU A 42 1.94 -1.70 11.97
C LEU A 42 1.35 -0.48 12.70
N LYS A 43 1.62 -0.34 14.00
CA LYS A 43 1.13 0.76 14.85
C LYS A 43 2.17 1.85 15.07
N SER A 44 3.27 1.84 14.32
CA SER A 44 4.37 2.78 14.51
C SER A 44 4.13 4.10 13.79
N ASP A 45 4.46 5.20 14.45
CA ASP A 45 4.42 6.54 13.87
C ASP A 45 5.34 6.62 12.64
N GLU A 46 6.44 5.87 12.61
CA GLU A 46 7.34 5.79 11.46
C GLU A 46 6.65 5.19 10.22
N TRP A 47 5.83 4.15 10.40
CA TRP A 47 5.08 3.54 9.30
C TRP A 47 4.00 4.48 8.78
N GLU A 48 3.22 5.05 9.69
CA GLU A 48 2.17 6.02 9.35
C GLU A 48 2.77 7.21 8.60
N SER A 49 3.86 7.78 9.13
CA SER A 49 4.54 8.92 8.51
C SER A 49 5.09 8.59 7.11
N ALA A 50 5.67 7.41 6.92
CA ALA A 50 6.23 7.01 5.62
C ALA A 50 5.16 6.87 4.54
N THR A 51 4.06 6.19 4.84
CA THR A 51 2.96 6.02 3.87
C THR A 51 2.21 7.33 3.62
N LEU A 52 2.09 8.20 4.63
CA LEU A 52 1.53 9.54 4.47
C LEU A 52 2.40 10.42 3.58
N GLU A 53 3.73 10.42 3.78
CA GLU A 53 4.64 11.22 2.98
C GLU A 53 4.67 10.75 1.52
N ALA A 54 4.63 9.44 1.26
CA ALA A 54 4.48 8.90 -0.09
C ALA A 54 3.20 9.43 -0.79
N GLY A 55 2.07 9.46 -0.09
CA GLY A 55 0.83 10.04 -0.61
C GLY A 55 0.92 11.56 -0.84
N ASN A 56 1.60 12.28 0.06
CA ASN A 56 1.84 13.72 -0.04
C ASN A 56 2.72 14.08 -1.24
N GLU A 57 3.73 13.26 -1.54
CA GLU A 57 4.59 13.46 -2.71
C GLU A 57 3.78 13.37 -4.01
N ILE A 58 2.90 12.38 -4.14
CA ILE A 58 1.99 12.22 -5.29
C ILE A 58 1.08 13.45 -5.42
N THR A 59 0.34 13.77 -4.36
CA THR A 59 -0.63 14.87 -4.39
C THR A 59 0.03 16.23 -4.59
N GLY A 60 1.16 16.47 -3.91
CA GLY A 60 1.96 17.68 -4.02
C GLY A 60 2.53 17.87 -5.43
N PHE A 61 3.01 16.79 -6.05
CA PHE A 61 3.48 16.81 -7.45
C PHE A 61 2.34 17.12 -8.41
N LEU A 62 1.21 16.41 -8.30
CA LEU A 62 0.04 16.60 -9.17
C LEU A 62 -0.53 18.02 -9.04
N ALA A 63 -0.65 18.55 -7.82
CA ALA A 63 -1.15 19.90 -7.59
C ALA A 63 -0.26 20.96 -8.25
N LYS A 64 1.07 20.78 -8.22
CA LYS A 64 2.06 21.73 -8.78
C LYS A 64 2.26 21.60 -10.29
N LYS A 65 2.24 20.38 -10.84
CA LYS A 65 2.64 20.10 -12.24
C LYS A 65 1.48 19.69 -13.14
N HIS A 66 0.41 19.16 -12.58
CA HIS A 66 -0.74 18.63 -13.31
C HIS A 66 -2.06 19.11 -12.70
N THR A 67 -2.16 20.39 -12.35
CA THR A 67 -3.29 20.97 -11.59
C THR A 67 -4.66 20.65 -12.18
N SER A 68 -4.79 20.62 -13.52
CA SER A 68 -6.04 20.25 -14.20
C SER A 68 -6.41 18.77 -14.02
N LYS A 69 -5.41 17.88 -13.99
CA LYS A 69 -5.60 16.45 -13.71
C LYS A 69 -5.82 16.19 -12.23
N TYR A 70 -5.20 16.97 -11.35
CA TYR A 70 -5.37 16.87 -9.90
C TYR A 70 -6.84 17.09 -9.45
N GLN A 71 -7.65 17.84 -10.22
CA GLN A 71 -9.09 18.02 -9.93
C GLN A 71 -9.87 16.70 -9.87
N TYR A 72 -9.39 15.63 -10.50
CA TYR A 72 -10.02 14.30 -10.45
C TYR A 72 -9.65 13.49 -9.20
N TRP A 73 -8.75 13.99 -8.34
CA TRP A 73 -8.26 13.26 -7.17
C TRP A 73 -9.40 12.83 -6.25
N ASN A 74 -10.26 13.76 -5.83
CA ASN A 74 -11.35 13.47 -4.88
C ASN A 74 -12.37 12.48 -5.44
N SER A 75 -12.67 12.52 -6.74
CA SER A 75 -13.53 11.51 -7.37
C SER A 75 -12.87 10.14 -7.37
N LEU A 76 -11.57 10.06 -7.70
CA LEU A 76 -10.84 8.82 -7.70
C LEU A 76 -10.69 8.22 -6.31
N VAL A 77 -10.47 9.02 -5.26
CA VAL A 77 -10.44 8.55 -3.87
C VAL A 77 -11.75 7.85 -3.52
N LYS A 78 -12.90 8.42 -3.92
CA LYS A 78 -14.22 7.81 -3.69
C LYS A 78 -14.38 6.50 -4.44
N ASP A 79 -13.92 6.43 -5.69
CA ASP A 79 -14.02 5.22 -6.51
C ASP A 79 -13.08 4.13 -5.99
N ALA A 80 -11.82 4.46 -5.68
CA ALA A 80 -10.86 3.55 -5.07
C ALA A 80 -11.36 3.00 -3.73
N LYS A 81 -11.94 3.85 -2.87
CA LYS A 81 -12.53 3.41 -1.61
C LYS A 81 -13.63 2.37 -1.84
N LYS A 82 -14.54 2.59 -2.79
CA LYS A 82 -15.61 1.63 -3.10
C LYS A 82 -15.04 0.30 -3.57
N VAL A 83 -14.07 0.33 -4.50
CA VAL A 83 -13.41 -0.89 -5.00
C VAL A 83 -12.78 -1.66 -3.85
N VAL A 84 -11.98 -0.99 -3.02
CA VAL A 84 -11.28 -1.65 -1.91
C VAL A 84 -12.28 -2.22 -0.90
N GLU A 85 -13.24 -1.42 -0.42
CA GLU A 85 -14.14 -1.83 0.66
C GLU A 85 -15.20 -2.84 0.22
N ASN A 86 -15.69 -2.77 -1.01
CA ASN A 86 -16.80 -3.61 -1.46
C ASN A 86 -16.32 -4.82 -2.27
N ASP A 87 -15.25 -4.67 -3.04
CA ASP A 87 -14.84 -5.68 -4.02
C ASP A 87 -13.62 -6.48 -3.58
N ILE A 88 -12.70 -5.88 -2.81
CA ILE A 88 -11.44 -6.52 -2.42
C ILE A 88 -11.50 -7.05 -0.99
N ILE A 89 -11.67 -6.19 0.01
CA ILE A 89 -11.61 -6.55 1.44
C ILE A 89 -12.54 -7.72 1.81
N PRO A 90 -13.81 -7.80 1.33
CA PRO A 90 -14.69 -8.90 1.69
C PRO A 90 -14.24 -10.29 1.21
N LYS A 91 -13.29 -10.36 0.27
CA LYS A 91 -12.73 -11.62 -0.25
C LYS A 91 -11.50 -12.09 0.55
N ILE A 92 -11.01 -11.28 1.47
CA ILE A 92 -9.77 -11.55 2.21
C ILE A 92 -10.11 -12.21 3.54
N THR A 93 -9.46 -13.33 3.82
CA THR A 93 -9.46 -13.94 5.16
C THR A 93 -8.26 -13.42 5.92
N PHE A 94 -8.51 -12.59 6.92
CA PHE A 94 -7.46 -12.10 7.82
C PHE A 94 -7.18 -13.10 8.94
N PRO A 95 -5.94 -13.19 9.43
CA PRO A 95 -5.64 -13.87 10.68
C PRO A 95 -6.44 -13.24 11.85
N GLU A 96 -6.82 -14.03 12.85
CA GLU A 96 -7.64 -13.55 13.98
C GLU A 96 -6.95 -12.45 14.80
N SER A 97 -5.61 -12.47 14.87
CA SER A 97 -4.84 -11.45 15.59
C SER A 97 -4.82 -10.13 14.80
N GLU A 98 -5.17 -9.02 15.46
CA GLU A 98 -5.01 -7.65 14.94
C GLU A 98 -5.75 -7.36 13.62
N ILE A 99 -6.85 -8.07 13.38
CA ILE A 99 -7.69 -7.95 12.18
C ILE A 99 -8.05 -6.49 11.86
N VAL A 100 -8.35 -5.66 12.85
CA VAL A 100 -8.71 -4.25 12.67
C VAL A 100 -7.51 -3.46 12.12
N THR A 101 -6.37 -3.49 12.83
CA THR A 101 -5.13 -2.80 12.43
C THR A 101 -4.66 -3.25 11.04
N MET A 102 -4.68 -4.56 10.78
CA MET A 102 -4.29 -5.11 9.48
C MET A 102 -5.23 -4.65 8.36
N THR A 103 -6.54 -4.67 8.61
CA THR A 103 -7.54 -4.26 7.62
C THR A 103 -7.40 -2.77 7.29
N GLU A 104 -7.17 -1.92 8.30
CA GLU A 104 -7.01 -0.47 8.11
C GLU A 104 -5.74 -0.15 7.32
N SER A 105 -4.59 -0.74 7.69
CA SER A 105 -3.35 -0.58 6.94
C SER A 105 -3.51 -1.05 5.50
N LEU A 106 -4.10 -2.24 5.29
CA LEU A 106 -4.32 -2.77 3.95
C LEU A 106 -5.22 -1.85 3.12
N LYS A 107 -6.33 -1.36 3.69
CA LYS A 107 -7.22 -0.44 2.98
C LYS A 107 -6.49 0.82 2.50
N TRP A 108 -5.66 1.40 3.36
CA TRP A 108 -4.84 2.56 3.03
C TRP A 108 -3.89 2.27 1.87
N ASP A 109 -3.15 1.16 1.95
CA ASP A 109 -2.15 0.78 0.95
C ASP A 109 -2.81 0.50 -0.41
N LEU A 110 -3.91 -0.26 -0.43
CA LEU A 110 -4.64 -0.58 -1.67
C LEU A 110 -5.29 0.65 -2.30
N MET A 111 -5.87 1.54 -1.48
CA MET A 111 -6.46 2.78 -2.01
C MET A 111 -5.40 3.64 -2.67
N ASN A 112 -4.25 3.84 -2.01
CA ASN A 112 -3.19 4.67 -2.55
C ASN A 112 -2.49 4.03 -3.76
N PHE A 113 -2.36 2.70 -3.80
CA PHE A 113 -1.93 1.99 -5.01
C PHE A 113 -2.84 2.28 -6.21
N LEU A 114 -4.17 2.18 -6.04
CA LEU A 114 -5.10 2.46 -7.13
C LEU A 114 -5.03 3.91 -7.62
N LEU A 115 -4.73 4.86 -6.71
CA LEU A 115 -4.51 6.26 -7.05
C LEU A 115 -3.17 6.45 -7.78
N GLU A 116 -2.08 5.87 -7.27
CA GLU A 116 -0.76 5.90 -7.89
C GLU A 116 -0.80 5.33 -9.31
N ASP A 117 -1.41 4.16 -9.51
CA ASP A 117 -1.60 3.53 -10.83
C ASP A 117 -2.42 4.42 -11.76
N ALA A 118 -3.54 4.98 -11.29
CA ALA A 118 -4.38 5.86 -12.09
C ALA A 118 -3.65 7.11 -12.60
N TYR A 119 -2.63 7.57 -11.85
CA TYR A 119 -1.79 8.72 -12.20
C TYR A 119 -0.41 8.34 -12.75
N SER A 120 -0.06 7.05 -12.84
CA SER A 120 1.28 6.53 -13.18
C SER A 120 1.92 7.22 -14.39
N SER A 121 1.19 7.39 -15.50
CA SER A 121 1.64 8.11 -16.71
C SER A 121 2.08 9.57 -16.51
N LEU A 122 1.77 10.17 -15.35
CA LEU A 122 2.14 11.53 -14.96
C LEU A 122 3.18 11.56 -13.84
N LEU A 123 3.40 10.45 -13.14
CA LEU A 123 4.30 10.36 -12.00
C LEU A 123 5.71 9.93 -12.45
N GLN A 124 6.68 10.09 -11.56
CA GLN A 124 8.04 9.60 -11.76
C GLN A 124 8.24 8.34 -10.92
N GLU A 125 8.87 7.32 -11.50
CA GLU A 125 9.29 6.12 -10.79
C GLU A 125 10.45 6.42 -9.82
N PRO A 126 10.61 5.62 -8.74
CA PRO A 126 9.84 4.42 -8.39
C PRO A 126 8.48 4.72 -7.74
N PHE A 127 7.54 3.79 -7.90
CA PHE A 127 6.20 3.82 -7.31
C PHE A 127 6.19 3.11 -5.96
N PHE A 128 5.85 3.84 -4.89
CA PHE A 128 5.94 3.34 -3.53
C PHE A 128 4.83 2.32 -3.25
N PHE A 129 3.58 2.65 -3.58
CA PHE A 129 2.44 1.78 -3.29
C PHE A 129 2.41 0.56 -4.20
N ASP A 130 2.86 0.68 -5.45
CA ASP A 130 3.15 -0.46 -6.32
C ASP A 130 4.17 -1.44 -5.71
N GLY A 131 5.21 -0.91 -5.06
CA GLY A 131 6.15 -1.68 -4.27
C GLY A 131 5.49 -2.43 -3.11
N LEU A 132 4.52 -1.82 -2.43
CA LEU A 132 3.73 -2.49 -1.39
C LEU A 132 2.88 -3.62 -1.96
N ILE A 133 2.28 -3.44 -3.15
CA ILE A 133 1.53 -4.52 -3.83
C ILE A 133 2.43 -5.72 -4.12
N SER A 134 3.68 -5.49 -4.50
CA SER A 134 4.65 -6.58 -4.72
C SER A 134 4.90 -7.41 -3.45
N VAL A 135 4.82 -6.80 -2.26
CA VAL A 135 4.90 -7.51 -0.97
C VAL A 135 3.67 -8.37 -0.72
N TYR A 136 2.47 -7.84 -0.99
CA TYR A 136 1.23 -8.59 -0.87
C TYR A 136 1.13 -9.75 -1.87
N GLU A 137 1.60 -9.55 -3.11
CA GLU A 137 1.69 -10.59 -4.13
C GLU A 137 2.61 -11.74 -3.72
N ALA A 138 3.67 -11.44 -2.95
CA ALA A 138 4.53 -12.46 -2.36
C ALA A 138 3.91 -13.14 -1.12
N GLY A 139 2.71 -12.74 -0.71
CA GLY A 139 1.99 -13.32 0.43
C GLY A 139 2.40 -12.76 1.79
N HIS A 140 3.15 -11.66 1.83
CA HIS A 140 3.59 -10.98 3.06
C HIS A 140 2.75 -9.74 3.35
N MET A 141 3.04 -9.07 4.46
CA MET A 141 2.45 -7.77 4.79
C MET A 141 3.54 -6.73 5.11
N PRO A 142 3.52 -5.53 4.47
CA PRO A 142 4.32 -4.41 4.92
C PRO A 142 3.86 -3.94 6.29
N CYS A 143 4.81 -3.61 7.15
CA CYS A 143 4.53 -3.27 8.53
C CYS A 143 5.46 -2.20 9.09
N GLY A 144 6.19 -1.47 8.26
CA GLY A 144 7.05 -0.42 8.77
C GLY A 144 8.05 0.14 7.81
N TRP A 145 8.75 1.15 8.28
CA TRP A 145 9.84 1.81 7.57
C TRP A 145 11.03 1.98 8.50
N SER A 146 12.20 1.51 8.08
CA SER A 146 13.44 1.59 8.86
C SER A 146 14.39 2.60 8.24
N GLY A 147 14.73 3.64 8.99
CA GLY A 147 15.56 4.75 8.53
C GLY A 147 14.74 5.96 8.10
N THR A 148 15.40 6.95 7.51
CA THR A 148 14.77 8.24 7.15
C THR A 148 14.12 8.16 5.77
N TRP A 149 12.87 8.60 5.65
CA TRP A 149 12.22 8.76 4.35
C TRP A 149 12.98 9.76 3.46
N PRO A 150 13.14 9.53 2.14
CA PRO A 150 12.75 8.33 1.37
C PRO A 150 13.87 7.26 1.28
N ALA A 151 15.02 7.46 1.94
CA ALA A 151 16.20 6.60 1.81
C ALA A 151 16.20 5.34 2.71
N GLY A 152 15.16 5.17 3.53
CA GLY A 152 15.00 4.02 4.41
C GLY A 152 14.65 2.73 3.67
N LYS A 153 14.25 1.71 4.44
CA LYS A 153 13.89 0.39 3.92
C LYS A 153 12.52 -0.04 4.43
N LEU A 154 11.76 -0.65 3.53
CA LEU A 154 10.49 -1.27 3.85
C LEU A 154 10.70 -2.44 4.82
N VAL A 155 9.91 -2.47 5.88
CA VAL A 155 9.85 -3.57 6.84
C VAL A 155 8.60 -4.39 6.55
N ILE A 156 8.75 -5.72 6.49
CA ILE A 156 7.65 -6.65 6.20
C ILE A 156 7.61 -7.80 7.21
N TYR A 157 6.50 -8.53 7.24
CA TYR A 157 6.33 -9.77 8.01
C TYR A 157 6.00 -10.98 7.12
#